data_AF-A0A812L761-F1
#
_entry.id   AF-A0A812L761-F1
#
_cell.length_a   1.000
_cell.length_b   1.000
_cell.length_c   1.000
_cell.angle_alpha   90.00
_cell.angle_beta   90.00
_cell.angle_gamma   90.00
#
_symmetry.space_group_name_H-M   'P 1'
#
loop_
_entity.id
_entity.type
_entity.pdbx_description
1 polymer ?
#
loop_
_entity_poly.entity_id
_entity_poly.type
_entity_poly.pdbx_seq_one_letter_code
_entity_poly.pdbx_strand_id
1 'polypeptide(L)'
;AAEIKHGRVAMMAALGAVVQHFVKFPGFEGVPAGLGAVTTAPGTYGFVALFLLSGAMELGVWTQDPSKEAGDFGDPLGLGQYNEDMRAKEINNGRFAMFAALGIISADLLTGKDAIQQFGA
;
A
#
# COMPACT_ATOMS: atom_id res chain seq x y z
N ALA A 1 -15.53 -4.64 -7.55
CA ALA A 1 -14.81 -3.34 -7.49
C ALA A 1 -14.00 -3.17 -6.20
N ALA A 2 -14.63 -3.25 -5.04
CA ALA A 2 -13.97 -3.03 -3.75
C ALA A 2 -12.78 -3.97 -3.52
N GLU A 3 -12.91 -5.27 -3.83
CA GLU A 3 -11.86 -6.27 -3.62
C GLU A 3 -10.55 -5.94 -4.36
N ILE A 4 -10.63 -5.48 -5.60
CA ILE A 4 -9.44 -5.10 -6.39
C ILE A 4 -8.78 -3.84 -5.80
N LYS A 5 -9.56 -2.84 -5.41
CA LYS A 5 -9.03 -1.61 -4.80
C LYS A 5 -8.32 -1.92 -3.47
N HIS A 6 -8.96 -2.68 -2.59
CA HIS A 6 -8.36 -3.08 -1.32
C HIS A 6 -7.15 -4.00 -1.54
N GLY A 7 -7.18 -4.87 -2.57
CA GLY A 7 -6.08 -5.76 -2.91
C GLY A 7 -4.84 -5.00 -3.34
N ARG A 8 -4.99 -4.00 -4.23
CA ARG A 8 -3.90 -3.11 -4.65
C ARG A 8 -3.32 -2.31 -3.48
N VAL A 9 -4.18 -1.74 -2.64
CA VAL A 9 -3.75 -1.00 -1.44
C VAL A 9 -2.99 -1.92 -0.48
N ALA A 10 -3.50 -3.14 -0.24
CA ALA A 10 -2.83 -4.11 0.63
C ALA A 10 -1.48 -4.59 0.07
N MET A 11 -1.39 -4.81 -1.24
CA MET A 11 -0.12 -5.16 -1.90
C MET A 11 0.92 -4.05 -1.72
N MET A 12 0.54 -2.78 -1.92
CA MET A 12 1.44 -1.65 -1.72
C MET A 12 1.80 -1.43 -0.24
N ALA A 13 0.85 -1.65 0.66
CA ALA A 13 1.08 -1.54 2.11
C ALA A 13 2.06 -2.60 2.61
N ALA A 14 1.91 -3.86 2.20
CA ALA A 14 2.81 -4.94 2.59
C ALA A 14 4.23 -4.72 2.05
N LEU A 15 4.37 -4.30 0.79
CA LEU A 15 5.67 -3.96 0.21
C LEU A 15 6.31 -2.77 0.95
N GLY A 16 5.54 -1.69 1.17
CA GLY A 16 6.01 -0.52 1.91
C GLY A 16 6.47 -0.86 3.32
N ALA A 17 5.76 -1.78 3.99
CA ALA A 17 6.09 -2.21 5.34
C ALA A 17 7.44 -2.96 5.44
N VAL A 18 7.88 -3.60 4.36
CA VAL A 18 9.20 -4.24 4.26
C VAL A 18 10.27 -3.22 3.85
N VAL A 19 9.97 -2.39 2.85
CA VAL A 19 10.95 -1.44 2.28
C VAL A 19 11.34 -0.34 3.28
N GLN A 20 10.41 0.10 4.13
CA GLN A 20 10.67 1.16 5.14
C GLN A 20 11.82 0.84 6.11
N HIS A 21 12.17 -0.43 6.28
CA HIS A 21 13.29 -0.85 7.12
C HIS A 21 14.65 -0.55 6.44
N PHE A 22 14.72 -0.68 5.11
CA PHE A 22 15.96 -0.58 4.35
C PHE A 22 16.22 0.82 3.78
N VAL A 23 15.16 1.52 3.36
CA VAL A 23 15.28 2.82 2.69
C VAL A 23 14.38 3.82 3.39
N LYS A 24 15.00 4.80 4.05
CA LYS A 24 14.31 5.97 4.60
C LYS A 24 14.63 7.19 3.75
N PHE A 25 13.63 8.05 3.56
CA PHE A 25 13.83 9.31 2.85
C PHE A 25 14.74 10.25 3.67
N PRO A 26 15.65 11.00 3.01
CA PRO A 26 16.49 11.99 3.69
C PRO A 26 15.59 13.03 4.36
N GLY A 27 15.68 13.15 5.69
CA GLY A 27 14.78 13.97 6.52
C GLY A 27 13.75 13.19 7.36
N PHE A 28 13.63 11.87 7.18
CA PHE A 28 12.76 10.97 7.97
C PHE A 28 13.55 9.90 8.76
N GLU A 29 14.85 10.09 8.93
CA GLU A 29 15.75 9.09 9.54
C GLU A 29 15.39 8.76 10.99
N GLY A 30 14.86 9.74 11.74
CA GLY A 30 14.41 9.60 13.12
C GLY A 30 13.03 8.96 13.30
N VAL A 31 12.35 8.59 12.21
CA VAL A 31 11.02 7.97 12.28
C VAL A 31 11.16 6.45 12.49
N PRO A 32 10.45 5.86 13.47
CA PRO A 32 10.45 4.40 13.67
C PRO A 32 9.84 3.72 12.45
N ALA A 33 10.44 2.60 12.02
CA ALA A 33 9.84 1.75 10.99
C ALA A 33 8.65 1.01 11.62
N GLY A 34 7.50 0.98 10.94
CA GLY A 34 6.25 0.41 11.47
C GLY A 34 5.11 1.42 11.61
N LEU A 35 4.05 1.04 12.31
CA LEU A 35 2.84 1.83 12.57
C LEU A 35 3.14 3.13 13.33
N GLY A 36 4.21 3.14 14.14
CA GLY A 36 4.71 4.33 14.81
C GLY A 36 5.14 5.45 13.86
N ALA A 37 5.35 5.15 12.57
CA ALA A 37 5.69 6.16 11.57
C ALA A 37 4.55 7.17 11.33
N VAL A 38 3.30 6.77 11.54
CA VAL A 38 2.13 7.64 11.33
C VAL A 38 2.00 8.68 12.44
N THR A 39 2.38 8.31 13.67
CA THR A 39 2.16 9.12 14.87
C THR A 39 3.40 9.89 15.33
N THR A 40 4.57 9.61 14.75
CA THR A 40 5.83 10.29 15.08
C THR A 40 6.05 11.49 14.14
N ALA A 41 6.38 12.67 14.69
CA ALA A 41 6.84 13.80 13.88
C ALA A 41 8.31 13.56 13.47
N PRO A 42 8.71 13.72 12.19
CA PRO A 42 8.03 14.38 11.05
C PRO A 42 7.10 13.51 10.19
N GLY A 43 6.98 12.20 10.47
CA GLY A 43 6.15 11.25 9.72
C GLY A 43 4.67 11.63 9.61
N THR A 44 4.09 12.20 10.67
CA THR A 44 2.69 12.68 10.66
C THR A 44 2.43 13.75 9.59
N TYR A 45 3.35 14.68 9.36
CA TYR A 45 3.19 15.70 8.31
C TYR A 45 3.21 15.07 6.91
N GLY A 46 4.09 14.09 6.69
CA GLY A 46 4.14 13.30 5.46
C GLY A 46 2.85 12.51 5.24
N PHE A 47 2.31 11.87 6.29
CA PHE A 47 1.05 11.14 6.22
C PHE A 47 -0.13 12.05 5.85
N VAL A 48 -0.26 13.22 6.48
CA VAL A 48 -1.33 14.17 6.18
C VAL A 48 -1.22 14.69 4.73
N ALA A 49 -0.01 15.02 4.28
CA ALA A 49 0.22 15.45 2.90
C ALA A 49 -0.14 14.34 1.89
N LEU A 50 0.28 13.10 2.14
CA LEU A 50 -0.06 11.94 1.31
C LEU A 50 -1.55 11.64 1.31
N PHE A 51 -2.23 11.76 2.46
CA PHE A 51 -3.67 11.55 2.56
C PHE A 51 -4.45 12.59 1.73
N LEU A 52 -4.06 13.86 1.83
CA LEU A 52 -4.68 14.93 1.04
C LEU A 52 -4.41 14.78 -0.46
N LEU A 53 -3.17 14.45 -0.84
CA LEU A 53 -2.82 14.22 -2.24
C LEU A 53 -3.57 13.01 -2.82
N SER A 54 -3.61 11.91 -2.07
CA SER A 54 -4.34 10.69 -2.45
C SER A 54 -5.83 10.96 -2.61
N GLY A 55 -6.44 11.68 -1.65
CA GLY A 55 -7.85 12.09 -1.74
C GLY A 55 -8.13 12.98 -2.95
N ALA A 56 -7.24 13.93 -3.25
CA ALA A 56 -7.36 14.79 -4.43
C ALA A 56 -7.23 14.00 -5.75
N MET A 57 -6.30 13.04 -5.83
CA MET A 57 -6.11 12.20 -7.01
C MET A 57 -7.26 11.20 -7.21
N GLU A 58 -7.80 10.63 -6.13
CA GLU A 58 -8.94 9.72 -6.21
C GLU A 58 -10.23 10.44 -6.64
N LEU A 59 -10.48 11.65 -6.14
CA LEU A 59 -11.69 12.42 -6.45
C LEU A 59 -11.61 13.19 -7.79
N GLY A 60 -10.40 13.51 -8.26
CA GLY A 60 -10.18 14.34 -9.45
C GLY A 60 -9.79 13.58 -10.72
N VAL A 61 -8.76 12.73 -10.63
CA VAL A 61 -8.07 12.17 -11.82
C VAL A 61 -8.46 10.71 -12.07
N TRP A 62 -8.74 9.94 -11.03
CA TRP A 62 -9.10 8.52 -11.11
C TRP A 62 -10.51 8.23 -10.62
N THR A 63 -11.47 9.03 -11.07
CA THR A 63 -12.88 8.72 -10.89
C THR A 63 -13.25 7.48 -11.71
N GLN A 64 -13.94 6.52 -11.08
CA GLN A 64 -14.37 5.31 -11.79
C GLN A 64 -15.43 5.67 -12.82
N ASP A 65 -15.16 5.35 -14.08
CA ASP A 65 -16.15 5.42 -15.13
C ASP A 65 -17.09 4.20 -15.00
N PRO A 66 -18.42 4.39 -14.85
CA PRO A 66 -19.37 3.28 -14.76
C PRO A 66 -19.39 2.36 -15.98
N SER A 67 -18.87 2.83 -17.12
CA SER A 67 -18.83 2.08 -18.37
C SER A 67 -17.62 1.15 -18.52
N LYS A 68 -16.63 1.26 -17.62
CA LYS A 68 -15.39 0.46 -17.64
C LYS A 68 -15.38 -0.58 -16.53
N GLU A 69 -14.62 -1.64 -16.73
CA GLU A 69 -14.45 -2.65 -15.69
C GLU A 69 -13.79 -2.07 -14.44
N ALA A 70 -14.23 -2.55 -13.28
CA ALA A 70 -13.77 -2.02 -12.01
C ALA A 70 -12.24 -2.18 -11.84
N GLY A 71 -11.54 -1.04 -11.78
CA GLY A 71 -10.08 -0.98 -11.63
C GLY A 71 -9.31 -0.76 -12.94
N ASP A 72 -10.01 -0.60 -14.07
CA ASP A 72 -9.44 -0.18 -15.35
C ASP A 72 -9.46 1.36 -15.48
N PHE A 73 -8.30 1.97 -15.26
CA PHE A 73 -8.07 3.40 -15.42
C PHE A 73 -7.31 3.72 -16.72
N GLY A 74 -7.25 2.76 -17.65
CA GLY A 74 -6.38 2.80 -18.82
C GLY A 74 -5.00 2.20 -18.52
N ASP A 75 -4.40 1.58 -19.54
CA ASP A 75 -3.03 1.06 -19.51
C ASP A 75 -2.06 2.14 -20.04
N PRO A 76 -1.36 2.89 -19.17
CA PRO A 76 -0.43 3.93 -19.62
C PRO A 76 0.82 3.36 -20.30
N LEU A 77 1.11 2.06 -20.13
CA LEU A 77 2.26 1.38 -20.74
C LEU A 77 1.87 0.63 -22.03
N GLY A 78 0.57 0.57 -22.38
CA GLY A 78 0.06 -0.01 -23.62
C GLY A 78 0.47 -1.47 -23.85
N LEU A 79 0.79 -2.20 -22.78
CA LEU A 79 1.30 -3.57 -22.85
C LEU A 79 0.19 -4.58 -23.14
N GLY A 80 -1.09 -4.16 -23.11
CA GLY A 80 -2.21 -5.03 -23.45
C GLY A 80 -2.31 -6.24 -22.53
N GLN A 81 -1.83 -6.10 -21.29
CA GLN A 81 -1.74 -7.19 -20.31
C GLN A 81 -3.01 -7.34 -19.46
N TYR A 82 -4.08 -6.60 -19.78
CA TYR A 82 -5.39 -6.74 -19.14
C TYR A 82 -6.15 -7.97 -19.67
N ASN A 83 -5.50 -9.13 -19.59
CA ASN A 83 -6.10 -10.43 -19.88
C ASN A 83 -6.77 -10.98 -18.60
N GLU A 84 -7.84 -11.77 -18.76
CA GLU A 84 -8.57 -12.38 -17.63
C GLU A 84 -7.64 -13.19 -16.71
N ASP A 85 -6.65 -13.88 -17.28
CA ASP A 85 -5.66 -14.64 -16.52
C ASP A 85 -4.79 -13.78 -15.59
N MET A 86 -4.39 -12.59 -16.04
CA MET A 86 -3.57 -11.69 -15.23
C MET A 86 -4.39 -11.08 -14.10
N ARG A 87 -5.67 -10.81 -14.36
CA ARG A 87 -6.61 -10.32 -13.35
C ARG A 87 -6.91 -11.37 -12.29
N ALA A 88 -7.09 -12.64 -12.67
CA ALA A 88 -7.27 -13.73 -11.72
C ALA A 88 -6.04 -13.88 -10.80
N LYS A 89 -4.84 -13.77 -11.38
CA LYS A 89 -3.57 -13.75 -10.61
C LYS A 89 -3.49 -12.54 -9.67
N GLU A 90 -3.87 -11.36 -10.14
CA GLU A 90 -3.89 -10.14 -9.33
C GLU A 90 -4.83 -10.29 -8.12
N ILE A 91 -6.02 -10.82 -8.30
CA ILE A 91 -6.98 -11.03 -7.21
C ILE A 91 -6.45 -12.03 -6.19
N ASN A 92 -5.86 -13.14 -6.63
CA ASN A 92 -5.29 -14.14 -5.72
C ASN A 92 -4.12 -13.56 -4.90
N ASN A 93 -3.23 -12.80 -5.54
CA ASN A 93 -2.15 -12.10 -4.84
C ASN A 93 -2.69 -11.00 -3.92
N GLY A 94 -3.73 -10.28 -4.34
CA GLY A 94 -4.40 -9.26 -3.54
C GLY A 94 -5.01 -9.83 -2.26
N ARG A 95 -5.68 -10.98 -2.33
CA ARG A 95 -6.20 -11.69 -1.15
C ARG A 95 -5.09 -12.08 -0.19
N PHE A 96 -4.01 -12.66 -0.71
CA PHE A 96 -2.84 -13.01 0.10
C PHE A 96 -2.22 -11.77 0.76
N ALA A 97 -2.09 -10.68 0.01
CA ALA A 97 -1.55 -9.42 0.51
C ALA A 97 -2.42 -8.78 1.60
N MET A 98 -3.75 -8.92 1.54
CA MET A 98 -4.63 -8.46 2.63
C MET A 98 -4.32 -9.20 3.94
N PHE A 99 -4.13 -10.52 3.89
CA PHE A 99 -3.72 -11.30 5.06
C PHE A 99 -2.31 -10.95 5.53
N ALA A 100 -1.37 -10.76 4.60
CA ALA A 100 0.00 -10.38 4.92
C ALA A 100 0.06 -9.01 5.61
N ALA A 101 -0.65 -8.00 5.10
CA ALA A 101 -0.74 -6.67 5.69
C ALA A 101 -1.34 -6.73 7.10
N LEU A 102 -2.44 -7.49 7.29
CA LEU A 102 -3.01 -7.70 8.62
C LEU A 102 -2.03 -8.38 9.57
N GLY A 103 -1.29 -9.40 9.11
CA GLY A 103 -0.27 -10.09 9.90
C GLY A 103 0.86 -9.15 10.34
N ILE A 104 1.38 -8.35 9.42
CA ILE A 104 2.44 -7.36 9.70
C ILE A 104 1.95 -6.33 10.73
N ILE A 105 0.75 -5.77 10.52
CA ILE A 105 0.15 -4.79 11.45
C ILE A 105 -0.07 -5.40 12.84
N SER A 106 -0.61 -6.62 12.90
CA SER A 106 -0.90 -7.30 14.17
C SER A 106 0.40 -7.59 14.93
N ALA A 107 1.43 -8.04 14.23
CA ALA A 107 2.70 -8.39 14.84
C ALA A 107 3.49 -7.13 15.28
N ASP A 108 3.42 -6.05 14.51
CA ASP A 108 4.02 -4.76 14.88
C ASP A 108 3.35 -4.20 16.15
N LEU A 109 2.02 -4.29 16.26
CA LEU A 109 1.28 -3.86 17.45
C LEU A 109 1.60 -4.71 18.69
N LEU A 110 1.75 -6.03 18.53
CA LEU A 110 2.01 -6.95 19.64
C LEU A 110 3.46 -6.94 20.11
N THR A 111 4.41 -6.80 19.20
CA THR A 111 5.85 -6.92 19.51
C THR A 111 6.55 -5.57 19.63
N GLY A 112 5.96 -4.50 19.09
CA GLY A 112 6.59 -3.18 19.00
C GLY A 112 7.82 -3.17 18.09
N LYS A 113 7.99 -4.20 17.25
CA LYS A 113 9.11 -4.37 16.31
C LYS A 113 8.59 -4.29 14.89
N ASP A 114 9.39 -3.68 14.03
CA ASP A 114 9.06 -3.58 12.62
C ASP A 114 9.01 -4.95 11.93
N ALA A 115 8.45 -4.97 10.71
CA ALA A 115 8.19 -6.20 9.96
C ALA A 115 9.45 -7.08 9.74
N ILE A 116 10.64 -6.48 9.71
CA ILE A 116 11.91 -7.18 9.45
C ILE A 116 12.61 -7.58 10.75
N GLN A 117 12.56 -6.72 11.77
CA GLN A 117 13.05 -6.97 13.13
C GLN A 117 12.35 -8.15 13.81
N GLN A 118 11.13 -8.50 13.38
CA GLN A 118 10.44 -9.71 13.81
C GLN A 118 11.16 -11.00 13.38
N PHE A 119 11.91 -10.97 12.28
CA PHE A 119 12.72 -12.10 11.83
C PHE A 119 14.08 -12.20 12.54
N GLY A 120 14.35 -11.32 13.52
CA GLY A 120 15.59 -11.35 14.31
C GLY A 120 16.78 -10.66 13.66
N ALA A 121 16.53 -9.83 12.64
CA ALA A 121 17.52 -8.90 12.06
C ALA A 121 17.60 -7.60 12.87
#